data_AF-A0A386ZCR6-F1
#
_entry.id   AF-A0A386ZCR6-F1
#
_cell.length_a   1.000
_cell.length_b   1.000
_cell.length_c   1.000
_cell.angle_alpha   90.00
_cell.angle_beta   90.00
_cell.angle_gamma   90.00
#
_symmetry.space_group_name_H-M   'P 1'
#
loop_
_entity.id
_entity.type
_entity.pdbx_description
1 polymer ?
#
loop_
_entity_poly.entity_id
_entity_poly.type
_entity_poly.pdbx_seq_one_letter_code
_entity_poly.pdbx_strand_id
1 'polypeptide(L)' 'MAKIGHWKSEAARTAYMTAYASLSALWTVPFTEFDIETSYGTTHVRKCGDGPGAPLVLIPPVMGNGAV' A
#
# COMPACT_ATOMS: atom_id res chain seq x y z
N MET A 1 -18.12 12.30 -13.65
CA MET A 1 -17.83 11.67 -12.35
C MET A 1 -16.69 10.69 -12.58
N ALA A 2 -15.53 10.82 -11.92
CA ALA A 2 -14.56 9.73 -11.95
C ALA A 2 -15.21 8.53 -11.26
N LYS A 3 -15.22 7.36 -11.92
CA LYS A 3 -15.73 6.14 -11.30
C LYS A 3 -14.85 5.85 -10.08
N ILE A 4 -15.47 5.61 -8.92
CA ILE A 4 -14.75 5.26 -7.68
C ILE A 4 -13.82 4.08 -8.01
N GLY A 5 -12.55 4.18 -7.58
CA GLY A 5 -11.52 3.18 -7.88
C GLY A 5 -10.67 3.45 -9.12
N HIS A 6 -10.89 4.55 -9.86
CA HIS A 6 -10.09 4.89 -11.04
C HIS A 6 -9.27 6.18 -10.85
N TRP A 7 -8.09 6.19 -11.46
CA TRP A 7 -7.26 7.39 -11.58
C TRP A 7 -7.93 8.45 -12.44
N LYS A 8 -7.77 9.72 -12.06
CA LYS A 8 -8.27 10.85 -12.85
C LYS A 8 -7.53 11.01 -14.18
N SER A 9 -6.26 10.61 -14.22
CA SER A 9 -5.38 10.56 -15.40
C SER A 9 -4.15 9.72 -15.08
N GLU A 10 -3.39 9.32 -16.10
CA GLU A 10 -2.10 8.65 -15.90
C GLU A 10 -1.10 9.57 -15.18
N ALA A 11 -1.10 10.87 -15.46
CA ALA A 11 -0.23 11.81 -14.74
C ALA A 11 -0.54 11.85 -13.24
N ALA A 12 -1.81 11.79 -12.85
CA ALA A 12 -2.21 11.73 -11.43
C ALA A 12 -1.78 10.41 -10.79
N ARG A 13 -1.89 9.29 -11.52
CA ARG A 13 -1.39 7.99 -11.08
C ARG A 13 0.12 8.02 -10.85
N THR A 14 0.89 8.48 -11.84
CA THR A 14 2.35 8.57 -11.73
C THR A 14 2.75 9.44 -10.54
N ALA A 15 2.14 10.63 -10.39
CA ALA A 15 2.46 11.51 -9.27
C ALA A 15 2.22 10.84 -7.90
N TYR A 16 1.09 10.14 -7.74
CA TYR A 16 0.80 9.41 -6.50
C TYR A 16 1.81 8.28 -6.26
N MET A 17 2.07 7.46 -7.27
CA MET A 17 2.99 6.31 -7.14
C MET A 17 4.43 6.76 -6.85
N THR A 18 4.89 7.86 -7.45
CA THR A 18 6.20 8.45 -7.12
C THR A 18 6.27 8.90 -5.68
N ALA A 19 5.25 9.63 -5.19
CA ALA A 19 5.21 10.07 -3.79
C ALA A 19 5.16 8.88 -2.81
N TYR A 20 4.37 7.86 -3.13
CA TYR A 20 4.30 6.62 -2.35
C TYR A 20 5.68 5.95 -2.27
N ALA A 21 6.37 5.78 -3.40
CA ALA A 21 7.70 5.17 -3.44
C ALA A 21 8.74 5.98 -2.65
N SER A 22 8.69 7.31 -2.70
CA SER A 22 9.57 8.18 -1.91
C SER A 22 9.37 8.01 -0.41
N LEU A 23 8.12 7.86 0.05
CA LEU A 23 7.81 7.60 1.45
C LEU A 23 8.23 6.19 1.87
N SER A 24 7.96 5.18 1.04
CA SER A 24 8.37 3.79 1.28
C SER A 24 9.88 3.64 1.46
N ALA A 25 10.68 4.45 0.78
CA ALA A 25 12.14 4.45 0.91
C ALA A 25 12.63 4.91 2.31
N LEU A 26 11.79 5.55 3.12
CA LEU A 26 12.13 5.95 4.49
C LEU A 26 11.98 4.79 5.49
N TRP A 27 11.38 3.67 5.08
CA TRP A 27 11.12 2.53 5.95
C TRP A 27 12.40 1.74 6.22
N THR A 28 12.77 1.60 7.49
CA THR A 28 14.05 0.99 7.91
C THR A 28 13.93 -0.47 8.35
N VAL A 29 12.72 -0.97 8.55
CA VAL A 29 12.48 -2.36 8.95
C VAL A 29 12.45 -3.25 7.71
N PRO A 30 13.16 -4.40 7.67
CA PRO A 30 13.08 -5.33 6.55
C PRO A 30 11.65 -5.77 6.28
N PHE A 31 11.27 -5.74 5.01
CA PHE A 31 9.91 -6.05 4.59
C PHE A 31 9.87 -6.81 3.26
N THR A 32 8.77 -7.49 3.02
CA THR A 32 8.37 -7.95 1.69
C THR A 32 7.06 -7.28 1.30
N GLU A 33 6.90 -7.02 0.01
CA GLU A 33 5.67 -6.51 -0.58
C GLU A 33 5.06 -7.58 -1.49
N PHE A 34 3.75 -7.76 -1.40
CA PHE A 34 3.00 -8.68 -2.24
C PHE A 34 1.54 -8.24 -2.35
N ASP A 35 0.89 -8.75 -3.38
CA ASP A 35 -0.51 -8.46 -3.66
C ASP A 35 -1.38 -9.66 -3.28
N ILE A 36 -2.57 -9.38 -2.73
CA ILE A 36 -3.60 -10.38 -2.40
C ILE A 36 -4.81 -10.12 -3.28
N GLU A 37 -5.20 -11.13 -4.06
CA GLU A 37 -6.46 -11.11 -4.80
C GLU A 37 -7.65 -11.30 -3.86
N THR A 38 -8.66 -10.44 -3.98
CA THR A 38 -9.89 -10.51 -3.18
C THR A 38 -11.11 -10.37 -4.08
N SER A 39 -12.30 -10.66 -3.54
CA SER A 39 -13.57 -10.43 -4.27
C SER A 39 -13.85 -8.95 -4.57
N TYR A 40 -13.08 -8.01 -4.01
CA TYR A 40 -13.20 -6.56 -4.22
C TYR A 40 -12.07 -5.98 -5.07
N GLY A 41 -11.17 -6.81 -5.58
CA GLY A 41 -9.97 -6.43 -6.32
C GLY A 41 -8.68 -6.72 -5.56
N THR A 42 -7.56 -6.29 -6.12
CA THR A 42 -6.22 -6.54 -5.60
C THR A 42 -5.90 -5.61 -4.42
N THR A 43 -5.44 -6.18 -3.30
CA THR A 43 -4.96 -5.44 -2.12
C THR A 43 -3.45 -5.56 -2.02
N HIS A 44 -2.73 -4.44 -2.05
CA HIS A 44 -1.29 -4.40 -1.84
C HIS A 44 -0.93 -4.46 -0.35
N VAL A 45 0.02 -5.32 0.02
CA VAL A 45 0.40 -5.58 1.41
C VAL A 45 1.92 -5.48 1.57
N ARG A 46 2.35 -4.76 2.61
CA ARG A 46 3.70 -4.83 3.16
C ARG A 46 3.71 -5.71 4.40
N LYS A 47 4.57 -6.72 4.43
CA LYS A 47 4.80 -7.58 5.60
C LYS A 47 6.16 -7.30 6.20
N CYS A 48 6.18 -7.05 7.50
CA CYS A 48 7.41 -6.95 8.31
C CYS A 48 7.45 -8.11 9.31
N GLY A 49 8.65 -8.53 9.68
CA GLY A 49 8.88 -9.60 10.66
C GLY A 49 8.67 -11.02 10.11
N ASP A 50 9.14 -11.99 10.89
CA ASP A 50 9.14 -13.41 10.59
C ASP A 50 8.76 -14.26 11.82
N GLY A 51 8.68 -15.58 11.63
CA GLY A 51 8.43 -16.54 12.71
C GLY A 51 6.95 -16.71 13.12
N PRO A 52 6.70 -17.53 14.17
CA PRO A 52 5.37 -17.95 14.59
C PRO A 52 4.70 -16.99 15.60
N GLY A 53 5.16 -15.74 15.69
CA GLY A 53 4.58 -14.74 16.58
C GLY A 53 3.11 -14.44 16.28
N ALA A 54 2.43 -13.74 17.20
CA ALA A 54 1.03 -13.36 16.98
C ALA A 54 0.90 -12.41 15.78
N PRO A 55 -0.04 -12.66 14.84
CA PRO A 55 -0.22 -11.80 13.69
C PRO A 55 -0.80 -10.44 14.10
N LEU A 56 -0.23 -9.37 13.56
CA LEU A 56 -0.70 -8.00 13.72
C LEU A 56 -1.03 -7.40 12.34
N VAL A 57 -2.22 -6.82 12.21
CA VAL A 57 -2.66 -6.15 10.98
C VAL A 57 -2.84 -4.67 11.27
N LEU A 58 -2.17 -3.83 10.49
CA LEU A 58 -2.30 -2.38 10.56
C LEU A 58 -3.22 -1.91 9.43
N ILE A 59 -4.28 -1.18 9.78
CA ILE A 59 -5.20 -0.56 8.83
C ILE A 59 -5.02 0.96 8.95
N PRO A 60 -4.47 1.63 7.93
CA PRO A 60 -4.28 3.08 7.95
C PRO A 60 -5.61 3.83 8.12
N PRO A 61 -5.59 5.05 8.70
CA PRO A 61 -6.76 5.90 8.75
C PRO A 61 -7.17 6.38 7.35
N VAL A 62 -8.34 7.02 7.26
CA VAL A 62 -8.78 7.68 6.02
C VAL A 62 -7.70 8.66 5.53
N MET A 63 -7.37 8.62 4.24
CA MET A 63 -6.25 9.34 3.59
C MET A 63 -4.84 8.88 3.98
N GLY A 64 -4.70 7.92 4.90
CA GLY A 64 -3.45 7.20 5.14
C GLY A 64 -3.23 6.07 4.12
N ASN A 65 -2.02 5.53 4.10
CA ASN A 65 -1.66 4.38 3.28
C ASN A 65 -0.53 3.58 3.96
N GLY A 66 -0.12 2.45 3.36
CA GLY A 66 0.93 1.58 3.90
C GLY A 66 2.34 1.95 3.45
N ALA A 67 2.59 3.19 3.00
CA ALA A 67 3.93 3.62 2.61
C ALA A 67 4.85 3.81 3.82
N VAL A 68 4.27 4.11 5.00
CA VAL A 68 4.93 4.33 6.30
C VAL A 68 4.12 3.70 7.43
#